data_AF-Q73UD2-F1
#
_entry.id   AF-Q73UD2-F1
#
_cell.length_a   1.000
_cell.length_b   1.000
_cell.length_c   1.000
_cell.angle_alpha   90.00
_cell.angle_beta   90.00
_cell.angle_gamma   90.00
#
_symmetry.space_group_name_H-M   'P 1'
#
loop_
_entity.id
_entity.type
_entity.pdbx_description
1 polymer ?
#
loop_
_entity_poly.entity_id
_entity_poly.type
_entity_poly.pdbx_seq_one_letter_code
_entity_poly.pdbx_strand_id
1 'polypeptide(L)'
;MSIIATATLVIALAALWSIRLAWHIPFERAAVLALAFMCAQLVLALGPVDGWLSPLLHDMTGVWNLEDLIGHLLYVYGLFSIMYLVADHCDMTPGQLRWFVRNRLELPSVVICAVMIAVFVAGDIGETCVPDVVATEHTPWLRVYWFVMIAALAYIIVSTGRILLILRQHPRSRHAATAYLVALGITGACCVVFIIGIPWLQWLLVRCEVVGYAVAASYSWRNKVAYFRGR
;
A
#
# COMPACT_ATOMS: atom_id res chain seq x y z
N MET A 1 2.64 -17.64 13.67
CA MET A 1 2.21 -16.24 13.43
C MET A 1 2.71 -15.37 14.56
N SER A 2 3.35 -14.24 14.27
CA SER A 2 3.70 -13.23 15.28
C SER A 2 2.43 -12.53 15.79
N ILE A 3 2.32 -12.30 17.10
CA ILE A 3 1.23 -11.56 17.74
C ILE A 3 1.05 -10.18 17.08
N ILE A 4 2.15 -9.57 16.65
CA ILE A 4 2.16 -8.27 15.96
C ILE A 4 1.44 -8.36 14.62
N ALA A 5 1.72 -9.40 13.81
CA ALA A 5 1.09 -9.58 12.51
C ALA A 5 -0.43 -9.75 12.62
N THR A 6 -0.88 -10.54 13.59
CA THR A 6 -2.30 -10.73 13.89
C THR A 6 -2.95 -9.44 14.37
N ALA A 7 -2.31 -8.71 15.29
CA ALA A 7 -2.83 -7.44 15.78
C ALA A 7 -2.98 -6.40 14.66
N THR A 8 -1.97 -6.28 13.78
CA THR A 8 -2.03 -5.39 12.61
C THR A 8 -3.19 -5.75 11.69
N LEU A 9 -3.37 -7.03 11.38
CA LEU A 9 -4.47 -7.48 10.52
C LEU A 9 -5.83 -7.16 11.16
N VAL A 10 -6.00 -7.44 12.45
CA VAL A 10 -7.24 -7.13 13.18
C VAL A 10 -7.52 -5.62 13.15
N ILE A 11 -6.51 -4.77 13.38
CA ILE A 11 -6.65 -3.31 13.31
C ILE A 11 -7.07 -2.88 11.91
N ALA A 12 -6.41 -3.39 10.87
CA ALA A 12 -6.70 -3.02 9.49
C ALA A 12 -8.11 -3.47 9.06
N LEU A 13 -8.53 -4.68 9.42
CA LEU A 13 -9.89 -5.18 9.19
C LEU A 13 -10.94 -4.40 9.98
N ALA A 14 -10.66 -4.08 11.24
CA ALA A 14 -11.54 -3.24 12.07
C ALA A 14 -11.67 -1.82 11.49
N ALA A 15 -10.59 -1.26 10.96
CA ALA A 15 -10.62 0.03 10.28
C ALA A 15 -11.46 -0.04 8.99
N LEU A 16 -11.26 -1.06 8.15
CA LEU A 16 -12.04 -1.29 6.94
C LEU A 16 -13.53 -1.47 7.26
N TRP A 17 -13.85 -2.19 8.34
CA TRP A 17 -15.21 -2.34 8.85
C TRP A 17 -15.79 -1.02 9.39
N SER A 18 -14.99 -0.20 10.07
CA SER A 18 -15.44 1.09 10.61
C SER A 18 -15.91 2.06 9.52
N ILE A 19 -15.37 1.91 8.30
CA ILE A 19 -15.74 2.69 7.12
C ILE A 19 -16.72 1.94 6.20
N ARG A 20 -17.37 0.86 6.65
CA ARG A 20 -18.30 0.03 5.83
C ARG A 20 -19.42 0.80 5.13
N LEU A 21 -19.90 1.87 5.75
CA LEU A 21 -20.93 2.73 5.16
C LEU A 21 -20.40 3.51 3.94
N ALA A 22 -19.09 3.70 3.86
CA ALA A 22 -18.42 4.37 2.75
C ALA A 22 -18.19 3.45 1.54
N TRP A 23 -18.36 2.12 1.67
CA TRP A 23 -18.08 1.15 0.60
C TRP A 23 -18.88 1.40 -0.69
N HIS A 24 -20.09 1.94 -0.55
CA HIS A 24 -20.96 2.26 -1.68
C HIS A 24 -20.92 3.74 -2.09
N ILE A 25 -20.14 4.59 -1.41
CA ILE A 25 -20.05 6.02 -1.70
C ILE A 25 -18.94 6.25 -2.73
N PRO A 26 -19.26 6.73 -3.96
CA PRO A 26 -18.28 6.85 -5.04
C PRO A 26 -17.02 7.63 -4.65
N PHE A 27 -17.18 8.74 -3.92
CA PHE A 27 -16.10 9.63 -3.49
C PHE A 27 -15.22 9.05 -2.37
N GLU A 28 -15.63 7.96 -1.72
CA GLU A 28 -14.84 7.29 -0.67
C GLU A 28 -14.23 5.96 -1.14
N ARG A 29 -14.54 5.51 -2.36
CA ARG A 29 -14.04 4.25 -2.92
C ARG A 29 -12.52 4.14 -2.85
N ALA A 30 -11.81 5.24 -3.08
CA ALA A 30 -10.35 5.27 -3.04
C ALA A 30 -9.79 4.96 -1.65
N ALA A 31 -10.41 5.48 -0.58
CA ALA A 31 -10.00 5.18 0.79
C ALA A 31 -10.29 3.71 1.16
N VAL A 32 -11.44 3.19 0.70
CA VAL A 32 -11.83 1.79 0.91
C VAL A 32 -10.90 0.85 0.17
N LEU A 33 -10.61 1.11 -1.11
CA LEU A 33 -9.69 0.32 -1.92
C LEU A 33 -8.28 0.32 -1.35
N ALA A 34 -7.78 1.47 -0.89
CA ALA A 34 -6.49 1.58 -0.23
C ALA A 34 -6.36 0.59 0.94
N LEU A 35 -7.33 0.61 1.85
CA LEU A 35 -7.33 -0.30 3.00
C LEU A 35 -7.59 -1.75 2.60
N ALA A 36 -8.49 -2.00 1.65
CA ALA A 36 -8.78 -3.35 1.18
C ALA A 36 -7.54 -4.01 0.58
N PHE A 37 -6.78 -3.28 -0.24
CA PHE A 37 -5.54 -3.77 -0.84
C PHE A 37 -4.44 -3.98 0.20
N MET A 38 -4.27 -3.07 1.16
CA MET A 38 -3.31 -3.27 2.25
C MET A 38 -3.69 -4.46 3.14
N CYS A 39 -4.97 -4.65 3.46
CA CYS A 39 -5.45 -5.83 4.18
C CYS A 39 -5.17 -7.11 3.40
N ALA A 40 -5.47 -7.12 2.10
CA ALA A 40 -5.22 -8.29 1.24
C ALA A 40 -3.73 -8.62 1.16
N GLN A 41 -2.86 -7.61 1.01
CA GLN A 41 -1.41 -7.83 1.08
C GLN A 41 -0.97 -8.41 2.42
N LEU A 42 -1.48 -7.89 3.54
CA LEU A 42 -1.15 -8.43 4.86
C LEU A 42 -1.59 -9.87 5.05
N VAL A 43 -2.67 -10.30 4.37
CA VAL A 43 -3.16 -11.68 4.39
C VAL A 43 -2.29 -12.58 3.53
N LEU A 44 -1.91 -12.12 2.33
CA LEU A 44 -1.06 -12.89 1.44
C LEU A 44 0.32 -13.12 2.02
N ALA A 45 0.88 -12.12 2.73
CA ALA A 45 2.19 -12.24 3.40
C ALA A 45 2.12 -12.95 4.77
N LEU A 46 1.19 -13.89 4.96
CA LEU A 46 1.07 -14.68 6.20
C LEU A 46 1.62 -16.08 5.96
N GLY A 47 2.61 -16.50 6.76
CA GLY A 47 3.17 -17.87 6.67
C GLY A 47 2.18 -19.04 6.51
N PRO A 48 1.02 -19.07 7.20
CA PRO A 48 0.01 -20.11 6.96
C PRO A 48 -0.64 -20.08 5.58
N VAL A 49 -0.69 -18.93 4.90
CA VAL A 49 -1.20 -18.79 3.54
C VAL A 49 -0.17 -19.34 2.55
N ASP A 50 1.11 -18.99 2.72
CA ASP A 50 2.21 -19.45 1.87
C ASP A 50 2.25 -20.99 1.80
N GLY A 51 2.01 -21.66 2.92
CA GLY A 51 2.08 -23.12 3.03
C GLY A 51 1.08 -23.91 2.17
N TRP A 52 -0.02 -23.30 1.71
CA TRP A 52 -0.98 -23.97 0.79
C TRP A 52 -1.22 -23.20 -0.50
N LEU A 53 -1.08 -21.87 -0.50
CA LEU A 53 -1.31 -21.04 -1.67
C LEU A 53 -0.12 -21.06 -2.64
N SER A 54 1.11 -21.04 -2.11
CA SER A 54 2.32 -21.05 -2.95
C SER A 54 2.42 -22.32 -3.82
N PRO A 55 2.24 -23.55 -3.29
CA PRO A 55 2.25 -24.75 -4.11
C PRO A 55 1.13 -24.77 -5.15
N LEU A 56 -0.08 -24.32 -4.78
CA LEU A 56 -1.22 -24.28 -5.70
C LEU A 56 -0.96 -23.32 -6.88
N LEU A 57 -0.42 -22.13 -6.60
CA LEU A 57 -0.08 -21.16 -7.63
C LEU A 57 1.08 -21.65 -8.50
N HIS A 58 2.07 -22.33 -7.90
CA HIS A 58 3.18 -22.93 -8.63
C HIS A 58 2.70 -24.02 -9.58
N ASP A 59 1.80 -24.93 -9.14
CA ASP A 59 1.23 -25.97 -10.01
C ASP A 59 0.50 -25.39 -11.23
N MET A 60 -0.10 -24.20 -11.09
CA MET A 60 -0.83 -23.53 -12.18
C MET A 60 0.07 -22.70 -13.11
N THR A 61 1.15 -22.12 -12.59
CA THR A 61 1.92 -21.08 -13.30
C THR A 61 3.39 -21.43 -13.53
N GLY A 62 3.92 -22.42 -12.80
CA GLY A 62 5.34 -22.75 -12.75
C GLY A 62 6.20 -21.77 -11.94
N VAL A 63 5.59 -20.81 -11.23
CA VAL A 63 6.31 -19.75 -10.50
C VAL A 63 6.02 -19.84 -8.99
N TRP A 64 7.06 -19.94 -8.18
CA TRP A 64 6.94 -19.91 -6.71
C TRP A 64 6.77 -18.48 -6.17
N ASN A 65 6.21 -18.37 -4.96
CA ASN A 65 6.05 -17.10 -4.23
C ASN A 65 5.18 -16.07 -4.98
N LEU A 66 4.26 -16.53 -5.83
CA LEU A 66 3.40 -15.67 -6.65
C LEU A 66 2.41 -14.88 -5.78
N GLU A 67 2.00 -15.43 -4.66
CA GLU A 67 1.20 -14.77 -3.61
C GLU A 67 1.89 -13.53 -3.04
N ASP A 68 3.21 -13.57 -2.84
CA ASP A 68 4.00 -12.43 -2.39
C ASP A 68 4.07 -11.36 -3.47
N LEU A 69 4.27 -11.74 -4.73
CA LEU A 69 4.21 -10.81 -5.85
C LEU A 69 2.84 -10.11 -5.91
N ILE A 70 1.74 -10.87 -5.82
CA ILE A 70 0.38 -10.32 -5.79
C ILE A 70 0.23 -9.37 -4.60
N GLY A 71 0.72 -9.75 -3.42
CA GLY A 71 0.73 -8.91 -2.22
C GLY A 71 1.43 -7.57 -2.46
N HIS A 72 2.64 -7.58 -3.02
CA HIS A 72 3.40 -6.36 -3.33
C HIS A 72 2.68 -5.47 -4.36
N LEU A 73 2.08 -6.06 -5.39
CA LEU A 73 1.28 -5.30 -6.37
C LEU A 73 0.06 -4.65 -5.72
N LEU A 74 -0.66 -5.38 -4.86
CA LEU A 74 -1.80 -4.84 -4.12
C LEU A 74 -1.36 -3.68 -3.22
N TYR A 75 -0.24 -3.81 -2.53
CA TYR A 75 0.30 -2.72 -1.71
C TYR A 75 0.59 -1.46 -2.54
N VAL A 76 1.20 -1.59 -3.71
CA VAL A 76 1.43 -0.48 -4.66
C VAL A 76 0.10 0.14 -5.10
N TYR A 77 -0.90 -0.65 -5.48
CA TYR A 77 -2.23 -0.15 -5.83
C TYR A 77 -2.95 0.50 -4.64
N GLY A 78 -2.70 0.03 -3.42
CA GLY A 78 -3.20 0.65 -2.19
C GLY A 78 -2.68 2.07 -2.02
N LEU A 79 -1.38 2.28 -2.23
CA LEU A 79 -0.78 3.61 -2.18
C LEU A 79 -1.22 4.51 -3.34
N PHE A 80 -1.38 3.97 -4.55
CA PHE A 80 -1.98 4.72 -5.66
C PHE A 80 -3.43 5.13 -5.36
N SER A 81 -4.19 4.29 -4.65
CA SER A 81 -5.54 4.63 -4.20
C SER A 81 -5.54 5.79 -3.19
N ILE A 82 -4.53 5.87 -2.31
CA ILE A 82 -4.33 7.04 -1.44
C ILE A 82 -3.96 8.27 -2.26
N MET A 83 -3.08 8.13 -3.25
CA MET A 83 -2.71 9.22 -4.14
C MET A 83 -3.92 9.78 -4.90
N TYR A 84 -4.81 8.92 -5.40
CA TYR A 84 -6.09 9.32 -5.97
C TYR A 84 -6.96 10.03 -4.93
N LEU A 85 -7.13 9.43 -3.75
CA LEU A 85 -7.95 9.98 -2.67
C LEU A 85 -7.56 11.42 -2.35
N VAL A 86 -6.26 11.70 -2.21
CA VAL A 86 -5.80 13.05 -1.88
C VAL A 86 -5.95 14.01 -3.07
N ALA A 87 -5.75 13.53 -4.30
CA ALA A 87 -5.91 14.36 -5.49
C ALA A 87 -7.38 14.76 -5.72
N ASP A 88 -8.33 13.86 -5.43
CA ASP A 88 -9.77 14.12 -5.53
C ASP A 88 -10.26 15.18 -4.53
N HIS A 89 -9.53 15.39 -3.44
CA HIS A 89 -9.81 16.44 -2.46
C HIS A 89 -9.17 17.80 -2.82
N CYS A 90 -8.45 17.90 -3.93
CA CYS A 90 -8.01 19.17 -4.47
C CYS A 90 -9.09 19.79 -5.37
N ASP A 91 -9.18 21.12 -5.39
CA ASP A 91 -10.08 21.87 -6.27
C ASP A 91 -9.61 21.85 -7.75
N MET A 92 -9.45 20.65 -8.31
CA MET A 92 -9.09 20.45 -9.71
C MET A 92 -10.35 20.51 -10.58
N THR A 93 -10.23 21.14 -11.75
CA THR A 93 -11.26 20.99 -12.79
C THR A 93 -11.36 19.53 -13.24
N PRO A 94 -12.52 19.07 -13.75
CA PRO A 94 -12.65 17.69 -14.25
C PRO A 94 -11.61 17.31 -15.31
N GLY A 95 -11.15 18.27 -16.13
CA GLY A 95 -10.09 18.06 -17.12
C GLY A 95 -8.72 17.83 -16.47
N GLN A 96 -8.37 18.61 -15.45
CA GLN A 96 -7.13 18.46 -14.70
C GLN A 96 -7.09 17.14 -13.93
N LEU A 97 -8.19 16.75 -13.28
CA LEU A 97 -8.27 15.48 -12.56
C LEU A 97 -8.12 14.29 -13.53
N ARG A 98 -8.80 14.30 -14.67
CA ARG A 98 -8.64 13.24 -15.70
C ARG A 98 -7.20 13.15 -16.22
N TRP A 99 -6.57 14.29 -16.47
CA TRP A 99 -5.17 14.32 -16.89
C TRP A 99 -4.25 13.75 -15.80
N PHE A 100 -4.48 14.12 -14.54
CA PHE A 100 -3.74 13.61 -13.39
C PHE A 100 -3.90 12.10 -13.27
N VAL A 101 -5.13 11.59 -13.31
CA VAL A 101 -5.41 10.15 -13.24
C VAL A 101 -4.66 9.40 -14.34
N ARG A 102 -4.82 9.82 -15.60
CA ARG A 102 -4.18 9.12 -16.72
C ARG A 102 -2.65 9.15 -16.66
N ASN A 103 -2.05 10.29 -16.36
CA ASN A 103 -0.60 10.49 -16.49
C ASN A 103 0.18 10.27 -15.20
N ARG A 104 -0.45 10.38 -14.03
CA ARG A 104 0.20 10.27 -12.72
C ARG A 104 -0.22 9.04 -11.93
N LEU A 105 -1.35 8.41 -12.25
CA LEU A 105 -1.83 7.19 -11.61
C LEU A 105 -1.83 5.99 -12.55
N GLU A 106 -2.61 6.02 -13.64
CA GLU A 106 -2.81 4.86 -14.51
C GLU A 106 -1.54 4.47 -15.25
N LEU A 107 -0.95 5.38 -16.02
CA LEU A 107 0.25 5.06 -16.80
C LEU A 107 1.43 4.64 -15.89
N PRO A 108 1.77 5.36 -14.81
CA PRO A 108 2.82 4.91 -13.90
C PRO A 108 2.51 3.59 -13.21
N SER A 109 1.26 3.35 -12.77
CA SER A 109 0.92 2.09 -12.09
C SER A 109 1.05 0.89 -13.03
N VAL A 110 0.60 1.00 -14.29
CA VAL A 110 0.77 -0.06 -15.29
C VAL A 110 2.25 -0.34 -15.55
N VAL A 111 3.07 0.71 -15.75
CA VAL A 111 4.51 0.55 -16.01
C VAL A 111 5.23 -0.07 -14.82
N ILE A 112 4.98 0.45 -13.60
CA ILE A 112 5.60 -0.07 -12.38
C ILE A 112 5.23 -1.54 -12.18
N CYS A 113 3.94 -1.88 -12.25
CA CYS A 113 3.47 -3.25 -12.09
C CYS A 113 4.05 -4.18 -13.15
N ALA A 114 4.09 -3.75 -14.42
CA ALA A 114 4.68 -4.55 -15.49
C ALA A 114 6.18 -4.81 -15.26
N VAL A 115 6.94 -3.80 -14.83
CA VAL A 115 8.37 -3.95 -14.52
C VAL A 115 8.57 -4.85 -13.29
N MET A 116 7.77 -4.70 -12.23
CA MET A 116 7.83 -5.57 -11.05
C MET A 116 7.58 -7.03 -11.41
N ILE A 117 6.55 -7.30 -12.24
CA ILE A 117 6.24 -8.66 -12.73
C ILE A 117 7.40 -9.19 -13.58
N ALA A 118 7.91 -8.38 -14.52
CA ALA A 118 8.99 -8.80 -15.40
C ALA A 118 10.27 -9.15 -14.63
N VAL A 119 10.66 -8.33 -13.66
CA VAL A 119 11.85 -8.58 -12.82
C VAL A 119 11.63 -9.81 -11.93
N PHE A 120 10.42 -10.01 -11.41
CA PHE A 120 10.12 -11.17 -10.57
C PHE A 120 10.18 -12.49 -11.36
N VAL A 121 9.57 -12.53 -12.53
CA VAL A 121 9.50 -13.74 -13.37
C VAL A 121 10.83 -14.04 -14.05
N ALA A 122 11.59 -13.02 -14.46
CA ALA A 122 12.89 -13.21 -15.10
C ALA A 122 14.04 -13.49 -14.11
N GLY A 123 13.83 -13.24 -12.82
CA GLY A 123 14.82 -13.46 -11.79
C GLY A 123 14.62 -14.76 -11.03
N ASP A 124 15.62 -15.13 -10.24
CA ASP A 124 15.68 -16.40 -9.50
C ASP A 124 14.62 -16.51 -8.36
N ILE A 125 13.83 -15.47 -8.12
CA ILE A 125 12.84 -15.38 -7.03
C ILE A 125 11.70 -16.39 -7.22
N GLY A 126 11.33 -16.64 -8.49
CA GLY A 126 10.28 -17.60 -8.84
C GLY A 126 10.73 -19.06 -8.94
N GLU A 127 12.04 -19.32 -8.87
CA GLU A 127 12.61 -20.65 -9.13
C GLU A 127 12.59 -21.57 -7.91
N THR A 128 12.67 -20.99 -6.71
CA THR A 128 12.70 -21.74 -5.44
C THR A 128 11.63 -21.23 -4.50
N CYS A 129 10.97 -22.16 -3.80
CA CYS A 129 10.03 -21.81 -2.74
C CYS A 129 10.79 -21.24 -1.55
N VAL A 130 10.48 -20.00 -1.15
CA VAL A 130 11.14 -19.38 -0.01
C VAL A 130 10.10 -18.93 1.02
N PRO A 131 10.24 -19.27 2.31
CA PRO A 131 9.21 -18.98 3.31
C PRO A 131 8.95 -17.51 3.60
N ASP A 132 9.85 -16.61 3.21
CA ASP A 132 9.72 -15.17 3.42
C ASP A 132 10.62 -14.42 2.42
N VAL A 133 10.03 -13.96 1.30
CA VAL A 133 10.77 -13.23 0.25
C VAL A 133 11.43 -11.94 0.77
N VAL A 134 10.91 -11.34 1.85
CA VAL A 134 11.48 -10.14 2.48
C VAL A 134 12.72 -10.49 3.31
N ALA A 135 12.69 -11.60 4.06
CA ALA A 135 13.78 -12.02 4.93
C ALA A 135 14.82 -12.94 4.26
N THR A 136 14.60 -13.29 2.98
CA THR A 136 15.52 -14.14 2.20
C THR A 136 16.83 -13.43 1.88
N GLU A 137 17.91 -14.20 1.75
CA GLU A 137 19.20 -13.67 1.29
C GLU A 137 19.05 -12.95 -0.06
N HIS A 138 19.53 -11.70 -0.10
CA HIS A 138 19.38 -10.85 -1.27
C HIS A 138 20.28 -11.27 -2.43
N THR A 139 19.75 -12.17 -3.27
CA THR A 139 20.28 -12.43 -4.63
C THR A 139 20.33 -11.12 -5.44
N PRO A 140 21.19 -11.00 -6.46
CA PRO A 140 21.25 -9.79 -7.29
C PRO A 140 19.88 -9.40 -7.88
N TRP A 141 19.09 -10.39 -8.33
CA TRP A 141 17.74 -10.18 -8.87
C TRP A 141 16.76 -9.69 -7.80
N LEU A 142 16.79 -10.25 -6.59
CA LEU A 142 15.96 -9.78 -5.50
C LEU A 142 16.29 -8.33 -5.11
N ARG A 143 17.56 -7.90 -5.20
CA ARG A 143 17.92 -6.49 -5.01
C ARG A 143 17.37 -5.59 -6.10
N VAL A 144 17.40 -6.03 -7.36
CA VAL A 144 16.80 -5.28 -8.48
C VAL A 144 15.29 -5.14 -8.26
N TYR A 145 14.62 -6.22 -7.84
CA TYR A 145 13.20 -6.21 -7.50
C TYR A 145 12.88 -5.19 -6.40
N TRP A 146 13.58 -5.26 -5.27
CA TRP A 146 13.40 -4.30 -4.17
C TRP A 146 13.72 -2.87 -4.58
N PHE A 147 14.74 -2.67 -5.42
CA PHE A 147 15.06 -1.35 -5.97
C PHE A 147 13.92 -0.77 -6.82
N VAL A 148 13.33 -1.58 -7.70
CA VAL A 148 12.14 -1.18 -8.49
C VAL A 148 10.98 -0.82 -7.56
N MET A 149 10.72 -1.65 -6.54
CA MET A 149 9.66 -1.38 -5.57
C MET A 149 9.91 -0.08 -4.81
N ILE A 150 11.12 0.12 -4.26
CA ILE A 150 11.48 1.35 -3.55
C ILE A 150 11.37 2.58 -4.46
N ALA A 151 11.79 2.48 -5.73
CA ALA A 151 11.65 3.58 -6.69
C ALA A 151 10.18 3.93 -6.94
N ALA A 152 9.31 2.92 -7.06
CA ALA A 152 7.87 3.11 -7.17
C ALA A 152 7.27 3.77 -5.91
N LEU A 153 7.65 3.29 -4.73
CA LEU A 153 7.20 3.88 -3.46
C LEU A 153 7.67 5.31 -3.32
N ALA A 154 8.93 5.62 -3.65
CA ALA A 154 9.47 6.98 -3.63
C ALA A 154 8.67 7.91 -4.56
N TYR A 155 8.34 7.45 -5.78
CA TYR A 155 7.48 8.20 -6.69
C TYR A 155 6.12 8.52 -6.08
N ILE A 156 5.45 7.53 -5.48
CA ILE A 156 4.12 7.70 -4.88
C ILE A 156 4.19 8.59 -3.63
N ILE A 157 5.20 8.40 -2.77
CA ILE A 157 5.41 9.18 -1.54
C ILE A 157 5.63 10.64 -1.87
N VAL A 158 6.54 10.94 -2.81
CA VAL A 158 6.83 12.32 -3.20
C VAL A 158 5.60 12.97 -3.82
N SER A 159 4.89 12.26 -4.70
CA SER A 159 3.71 12.80 -5.39
C SER A 159 2.55 13.05 -4.43
N THR A 160 2.22 12.06 -3.60
CA THR A 160 1.14 12.13 -2.59
C THR A 160 1.48 13.14 -1.50
N GLY A 161 2.73 13.14 -1.02
CA GLY A 161 3.22 14.05 0.01
C GLY A 161 3.10 15.51 -0.41
N ARG A 162 3.43 15.85 -1.67
CA ARG A 162 3.25 17.20 -2.22
C ARG A 162 1.79 17.65 -2.16
N ILE A 163 0.86 16.78 -2.56
CA ILE A 163 -0.58 17.07 -2.54
C ILE A 163 -1.05 17.26 -1.09
N LEU A 164 -0.65 16.37 -0.19
CA LEU A 164 -1.01 16.45 1.22
C LEU A 164 -0.46 17.71 1.91
N LEU A 165 0.73 18.17 1.54
CA LEU A 165 1.29 19.42 2.07
C LEU A 165 0.46 20.64 1.66
N ILE A 166 -0.13 20.63 0.46
CA ILE A 166 -1.08 21.66 0.02
C ILE A 166 -2.38 21.53 0.82
N LEU A 167 -2.96 20.33 0.90
CA LEU A 167 -4.20 20.09 1.67
C LEU A 167 -4.06 20.43 3.15
N ARG A 168 -2.87 20.29 3.73
CA ARG A 168 -2.57 20.63 5.12
C ARG A 168 -2.76 22.12 5.43
N GLN A 169 -2.69 22.99 4.42
CA GLN A 169 -2.90 24.44 4.58
C GLN A 169 -4.39 24.77 4.83
N HIS A 170 -5.31 23.90 4.40
CA HIS A 170 -6.74 24.10 4.62
C HIS A 170 -7.18 23.61 6.02
N PRO A 171 -7.84 24.45 6.84
CA PRO A 171 -8.23 24.10 8.21
C PRO A 171 -9.06 22.82 8.31
N ARG A 172 -9.97 22.59 7.35
CA ARG A 172 -10.86 21.42 7.29
C ARG A 172 -10.10 20.10 7.06
N SER A 173 -9.03 20.13 6.27
CA SER A 173 -8.31 18.92 5.85
C SER A 173 -7.01 18.71 6.62
N ARG A 174 -6.58 19.68 7.44
CA ARG A 174 -5.29 19.70 8.13
C ARG A 174 -4.98 18.45 8.94
N HIS A 175 -5.94 17.99 9.75
CA HIS A 175 -5.73 16.83 10.63
C HIS A 175 -5.63 15.53 9.85
N ALA A 176 -6.55 15.30 8.90
CA ALA A 176 -6.50 14.13 8.03
C ALA A 176 -5.23 14.12 7.18
N ALA A 177 -4.86 15.27 6.58
CA ALA A 177 -3.65 15.39 5.79
C ALA A 177 -2.38 15.12 6.63
N THR A 178 -2.36 15.58 7.88
CA THR A 178 -1.24 15.32 8.80
C THR A 178 -1.14 13.82 9.14
N ALA A 179 -2.25 13.14 9.37
CA ALA A 179 -2.24 11.69 9.64
C ALA A 179 -1.68 10.89 8.45
N TYR A 180 -2.10 11.21 7.22
CA TYR A 180 -1.56 10.58 6.01
C TYR A 180 -0.07 10.92 5.77
N LEU A 181 0.37 12.15 6.09
CA LEU A 181 1.79 12.51 6.00
C LEU A 181 2.66 11.74 6.98
N VAL A 182 2.17 11.49 8.20
CA VAL A 182 2.88 10.64 9.17
C VAL A 182 2.99 9.22 8.65
N ALA A 183 1.90 8.64 8.14
CA ALA A 183 1.93 7.30 7.54
C ALA A 183 2.90 7.20 6.36
N LEU A 184 2.90 8.19 5.45
CA LEU A 184 3.87 8.29 4.35
C LEU A 184 5.31 8.42 4.84
N GLY A 185 5.54 9.15 5.94
CA GLY A 185 6.85 9.26 6.57
C GLY A 185 7.36 7.90 7.07
N ILE A 186 6.48 7.09 7.66
CA ILE A 186 6.81 5.71 8.07
C ILE A 186 7.12 4.85 6.85
N THR A 187 6.35 4.96 5.76
CA THR A 187 6.65 4.28 4.49
C THR A 187 8.02 4.69 3.92
N GLY A 188 8.36 5.97 3.99
CA GLY A 188 9.68 6.46 3.58
C GLY A 188 10.81 5.90 4.44
N ALA A 189 10.63 5.86 5.76
CA ALA A 189 11.59 5.22 6.67
C ALA A 189 11.71 3.71 6.38
N CYS A 190 10.60 3.04 6.06
CA CYS A 190 10.58 1.65 5.65
C CYS A 190 11.47 1.43 4.42
N CYS A 191 11.33 2.26 3.38
CA CYS A 191 12.20 2.20 2.19
C CYS A 191 13.69 2.30 2.54
N VAL A 192 14.07 3.18 3.45
CA VAL A 192 15.47 3.31 3.91
C VAL A 192 15.95 2.04 4.62
N VAL A 193 15.13 1.46 5.48
CA VAL A 193 15.46 0.21 6.19
C VAL A 193 15.54 -0.99 5.24
N PHE A 194 14.74 -1.00 4.16
CA PHE A 194 14.87 -1.98 3.09
C PHE A 194 16.22 -1.87 2.36
N ILE A 195 16.73 -0.65 2.14
CA ILE A 195 18.07 -0.44 1.55
C ILE A 195 19.17 -0.93 2.49
N ILE A 196 19.05 -0.66 3.79
CA ILE A 196 20.06 -1.05 4.79
C ILE A 196 20.04 -2.57 5.04
N GLY A 197 18.89 -3.23 4.86
CA GLY A 197 18.74 -4.68 5.00
C GLY A 197 18.64 -5.13 6.47
N ILE A 198 17.75 -4.52 7.26
CA ILE A 198 17.50 -4.90 8.67
C ILE A 198 16.10 -5.56 8.79
N PRO A 199 15.97 -6.90 8.68
CA PRO A 199 14.69 -7.57 8.46
C PRO A 199 13.64 -7.34 9.57
N TRP A 200 14.04 -7.42 10.83
CA TRP A 200 13.10 -7.24 11.95
C TRP A 200 12.49 -5.82 11.95
N LEU A 201 13.26 -4.81 11.52
CA LEU A 201 12.82 -3.43 11.46
C LEU A 201 11.97 -3.17 10.21
N GLN A 202 12.28 -3.82 9.08
CA GLN A 202 11.43 -3.82 7.88
C GLN A 202 10.01 -4.30 8.25
N TRP A 203 9.92 -5.46 8.91
CA TRP A 203 8.64 -6.01 9.33
C TRP A 203 7.91 -5.12 10.33
N LEU A 204 8.62 -4.53 11.30
CA LEU A 204 7.99 -3.58 12.24
C LEU A 204 7.41 -2.37 11.50
N LEU A 205 8.16 -1.77 10.59
CA LEU A 205 7.76 -0.56 9.87
C LEU A 205 6.61 -0.81 8.88
N VAL A 206 6.63 -1.94 8.14
CA VAL A 206 5.52 -2.39 7.28
C VAL A 206 4.21 -2.51 8.09
N ARG A 207 4.29 -3.01 9.32
CA ARG A 207 3.10 -3.11 10.19
C ARG A 207 2.67 -1.73 10.71
N CYS A 208 3.62 -0.89 11.09
CA CYS A 208 3.33 0.47 11.57
C CYS A 208 2.68 1.36 10.50
N GLU A 209 3.14 1.30 9.25
CA GLU A 209 2.56 2.12 8.19
C GLU A 209 1.11 1.71 7.88
N VAL A 210 0.79 0.41 7.85
CA VAL A 210 -0.58 -0.04 7.57
C VAL A 210 -1.52 0.40 8.68
N VAL A 211 -1.08 0.34 9.95
CA VAL A 211 -1.81 0.92 11.07
C VAL A 211 -1.97 2.43 10.90
N GLY A 212 -0.93 3.14 10.47
CA GLY A 212 -0.96 4.56 10.18
C GLY A 212 -2.04 4.93 9.16
N TYR A 213 -2.07 4.23 8.01
CA TYR A 213 -3.09 4.44 6.99
C TYR A 213 -4.50 4.05 7.45
N ALA A 214 -4.64 2.95 8.20
CA ALA A 214 -5.89 2.54 8.81
C ALA A 214 -6.47 3.61 9.75
N VAL A 215 -5.63 4.15 10.64
CA VAL A 215 -6.02 5.22 11.56
C VAL A 215 -6.38 6.49 10.79
N ALA A 216 -5.58 6.88 9.79
CA ALA A 216 -5.85 8.07 8.98
C ALA A 216 -7.20 7.99 8.24
N ALA A 217 -7.49 6.84 7.62
CA ALA A 217 -8.74 6.59 6.92
C ALA A 217 -9.95 6.57 7.88
N SER A 218 -9.86 5.85 9.00
CA SER A 218 -10.92 5.82 10.01
C SER A 218 -11.18 7.21 10.62
N TYR A 219 -10.13 7.98 10.89
CA TYR A 219 -10.24 9.34 11.41
C TYR A 219 -10.92 10.27 10.40
N SER A 220 -10.48 10.24 9.14
CA SER A 220 -11.07 11.02 8.05
C SER A 220 -12.58 10.73 7.91
N TRP A 221 -12.95 9.46 7.90
CA TRP A 221 -14.36 9.04 7.81
C TRP A 221 -15.19 9.51 9.01
N ARG A 222 -14.69 9.35 10.24
CA ARG A 222 -15.40 9.77 11.46
C ARG A 222 -15.67 11.27 11.46
N ASN A 223 -14.71 12.09 11.02
CA ASN A 223 -14.91 13.53 10.91
C ASN A 223 -15.97 13.90 9.87
N LYS A 224 -15.98 13.22 8.71
CA LYS A 224 -17.03 13.42 7.69
C LYS A 224 -18.42 13.06 8.24
N VAL A 225 -18.54 11.93 8.94
CA VAL A 225 -19.81 11.50 9.56
C VAL A 225 -20.27 12.46 10.65
N ALA A 226 -19.36 12.98 11.48
CA ALA A 226 -19.69 13.98 12.50
C ALA A 226 -20.27 15.26 11.86
N TYR A 227 -19.60 15.76 10.81
CA TYR A 227 -20.06 16.91 10.04
C TYR A 227 -21.47 16.70 9.47
N PHE A 228 -21.74 15.54 8.84
CA PHE A 228 -23.08 15.24 8.32
C PHE A 228 -24.16 15.08 9.40
N ARG A 229 -23.76 14.80 10.64
CA ARG A 229 -24.66 14.74 11.81
C ARG A 229 -24.80 16.09 12.52
N GLY A 230 -24.23 17.17 11.98
CA GLY A 230 -24.27 18.51 12.57
C GLY A 230 -23.46 18.64 13.86
N ARG A 231 -22.43 17.79 14.04
CA ARG A 231 -21.51 17.82 15.19
C ARG A 231 -20.14 18.36 14.78
#